data_AF-A0A8T1LND6-F1
#
_entry.id   AF-A0A8T1LND6-F1
#
_cell.length_a   1.000
_cell.length_b   1.000
_cell.length_c   1.000
_cell.angle_alpha   90.00
_cell.angle_beta   90.00
_cell.angle_gamma   90.00
#
_symmetry.space_group_name_H-M   'P 1'
#
loop_
_entity.id
_entity.type
_entity.pdbx_description
1 polymer ?
#
loop_
_entity_poly.entity_id
_entity_poly.type
_entity_poly.pdbx_seq_one_letter_code
_entity_poly.pdbx_strand_id
1 'polypeptide(L)' 'MVQRRAQYSDEDRDAAVVAVLAGGPMKTTSEVTNIPYSTLKAYVAAARKEVPQEPKCRGPPPLLPRYAEDSLRD' A
#
# COMPACT_ATOMS: atom_id res chain seq x y z
N MET A 1 0.16 16.23 11.96
CA MET A 1 -0.62 14.99 12.14
C MET A 1 0.34 13.82 12.14
N VAL A 2 0.47 13.10 13.26
CA VAL A 2 1.34 11.92 13.35
C VAL A 2 0.70 10.81 12.53
N GLN A 3 1.27 10.48 11.37
CA GLN A 3 0.90 9.26 10.64
C GLN A 3 1.27 8.09 11.56
N ARG A 4 0.25 7.44 12.14
CA ARG A 4 0.43 6.17 12.84
C ARG A 4 1.04 5.23 11.80
N ARG A 5 2.32 4.88 11.99
CA ARG A 5 3.00 3.90 11.15
C ARG A 5 2.14 2.63 11.10
N ALA A 6 1.96 2.08 9.90
CA ALA A 6 1.33 0.78 9.76
C ALA A 6 2.09 -0.20 10.67
N GLN A 7 1.34 -1.00 11.43
CA GLN A 7 1.91 -1.96 12.39
C GLN A 7 2.55 -3.17 11.70
N TYR A 8 2.49 -3.21 10.37
CA TYR A 8 2.92 -4.26 9.47
C TYR A 8 3.68 -3.64 8.31
N SER A 9 4.71 -4.33 7.82
CA SER A 9 5.48 -3.90 6.64
C SER A 9 4.68 -4.14 5.35
N ASP A 10 5.00 -3.42 4.28
CA ASP A 10 4.42 -3.69 2.96
C ASP A 10 4.75 -5.11 2.48
N GLU A 11 5.95 -5.61 2.82
CA GLU A 11 6.39 -6.99 2.55
C GLU A 11 5.48 -8.03 3.22
N ASP A 12 5.17 -7.84 4.52
CA ASP A 12 4.27 -8.73 5.27
C ASP A 12 2.86 -8.72 4.69
N ARG A 13 2.41 -7.54 4.25
CA ARG A 13 1.11 -7.38 3.59
C ARG A 13 1.05 -8.16 2.30
N ASP A 14 2.05 -8.00 1.44
CA ASP A 14 2.05 -8.62 0.13
C ASP A 14 2.18 -10.15 0.26
N ALA A 15 3.02 -10.64 1.19
CA ALA A 15 3.10 -12.06 1.54
C ALA A 15 1.75 -12.61 2.04
N ALA A 16 1.05 -11.87 2.91
CA ALA A 16 -0.26 -12.27 3.42
C ALA A 16 -1.33 -12.33 2.32
N VAL A 17 -1.31 -11.39 1.37
CA VAL A 17 -2.22 -11.39 0.22
C VAL A 17 -1.95 -12.60 -0.67
N VAL A 18 -0.69 -12.92 -0.97
CA VAL A 18 -0.31 -14.11 -1.76
C VAL A 18 -0.78 -15.38 -1.07
N ALA A 19 -0.58 -15.50 0.24
CA ALA A 19 -1.01 -16.67 1.01
C ALA A 19 -2.54 -16.88 0.95
N VAL A 20 -3.32 -15.81 0.98
CA VAL A 20 -4.80 -15.89 0.87
C VAL A 20 -5.24 -16.19 -0.56
N LEU A 21 -4.56 -15.61 -1.57
CA LEU A 21 -4.82 -15.92 -2.97
C LEU A 21 -4.51 -17.38 -3.31
N ALA A 22 -3.51 -17.98 -2.67
CA ALA A 22 -3.19 -19.40 -2.77
C ALA A 22 -4.21 -20.35 -2.10
N GLY A 23 -5.28 -19.80 -1.49
CA GLY A 23 -6.33 -20.58 -0.82
C GLY A 23 -6.21 -20.62 0.70
N GLY A 24 -5.28 -19.86 1.30
CA GLY A 24 -5.12 -19.77 2.74
C GLY A 24 -6.33 -19.13 3.45
N PRO A 25 -6.66 -19.57 4.68
CA PRO A 25 -7.75 -18.99 5.46
C PRO A 25 -7.40 -17.58 5.95
N MET A 26 -8.17 -16.60 5.46
CA MET A 26 -7.97 -15.17 5.69
C MET A 26 -7.93 -14.75 7.17
N LYS A 27 -8.67 -15.44 8.03
CA LYS A 27 -8.64 -15.23 9.49
C LYS A 27 -7.28 -15.57 10.09
N THR A 28 -6.74 -16.74 9.74
CA THR A 28 -5.45 -17.21 10.23
C THR A 28 -4.33 -16.31 9.74
N THR A 29 -4.37 -15.89 8.47
CA THR A 29 -3.36 -14.97 7.92
C THR A 29 -3.40 -13.62 8.64
N SER A 30 -4.59 -13.09 8.93
CA SER A 30 -4.77 -11.85 9.68
C SER A 30 -4.16 -11.91 11.09
N GLU A 31 -4.33 -13.02 11.80
CA GLU A 31 -3.77 -13.24 13.14
C GLU A 31 -2.25 -13.39 13.11
N VAL A 32 -1.72 -14.16 12.15
CA VAL A 32 -0.28 -14.43 12.01
C VAL A 32 0.50 -13.18 11.62
N THR A 33 -0.02 -12.38 10.70
CA THR A 33 0.68 -11.18 10.20
C THR A 33 0.30 -9.91 10.95
N ASN A 34 -0.58 -10.01 11.95
CA ASN A 34 -1.12 -8.87 12.70
C ASN A 34 -1.71 -7.77 11.79
N ILE A 35 -2.25 -8.16 10.64
CA ILE A 35 -2.90 -7.26 9.69
C ILE A 35 -4.40 -7.30 9.95
N PRO A 36 -5.08 -6.15 10.10
CA PRO A 36 -6.52 -6.12 10.27
C PRO A 36 -7.25 -6.84 9.13
N TYR A 37 -8.22 -7.69 9.48
CA TYR A 37 -8.98 -8.48 8.51
C TYR A 37 -9.62 -7.63 7.40
N SER A 38 -10.17 -6.46 7.75
CA SER A 38 -10.76 -5.52 6.79
C SER A 38 -9.74 -5.04 5.76
N THR A 39 -8.52 -4.77 6.19
CA THR A 39 -7.41 -4.37 5.35
C THR A 39 -6.98 -5.50 4.42
N LEU A 40 -6.75 -6.69 4.98
CA LEU A 40 -6.40 -7.88 4.20
C LEU A 40 -7.45 -8.17 3.11
N LYS A 41 -8.74 -8.04 3.47
CA LYS A 41 -9.85 -8.18 2.53
C LYS A 41 -9.81 -7.17 1.39
N ALA A 42 -9.50 -5.91 1.67
CA ALA A 42 -9.37 -4.87 0.66
C ALA A 42 -8.22 -5.17 -0.31
N TYR A 43 -7.05 -5.54 0.20
CA TYR A 43 -5.88 -5.84 -0.62
C TYR A 43 -6.06 -7.12 -1.45
N VAL A 44 -6.63 -8.19 -0.89
CA VAL A 44 -6.94 -9.41 -1.65
C VAL A 44 -7.97 -9.12 -2.76
N ALA A 45 -8.98 -8.29 -2.48
CA ALA A 45 -9.95 -7.88 -3.49
C ALA A 45 -9.33 -7.01 -4.60
N ALA A 46 -8.39 -6.13 -4.25
CA ALA A 46 -7.64 -5.33 -5.23
C ALA A 46 -6.73 -6.22 -6.10
N ALA A 47 -6.00 -7.15 -5.48
CA ALA A 47 -5.13 -8.10 -6.18
C ALA A 47 -5.91 -9.02 -7.14
N ARG A 48 -7.11 -9.47 -6.75
CA ARG A 48 -8.00 -10.24 -7.64
C ARG A 48 -8.52 -9.45 -8.85
N LYS A 49 -8.58 -8.13 -8.74
CA LYS A 49 -9.06 -7.25 -9.81
C LYS A 49 -7.93 -6.75 -10.72
N GLU A 50 -6.68 -7.18 -10.47
CA GLU A 50 -5.48 -6.69 -11.16
C GLU A 50 -5.38 -5.15 -11.19
N VAL A 51 -6.03 -4.47 -10.24
CA VAL A 51 -5.99 -3.01 -10.17
C VAL A 51 -4.68 -2.64 -9.48
N PRO A 52 -3.75 -1.94 -10.15
CA PRO A 52 -2.59 -1.39 -9.48
C PRO A 52 -3.10 -0.41 -8.43
N GLN A 53 -2.85 -0.72 -7.16
CA GLN A 53 -3.20 0.19 -6.09
C GLN A 53 -2.15 1.30 -6.07
N GLU A 54 -2.35 2.33 -6.88
CA GLU A 54 -1.46 3.49 -6.88
C GLU A 54 -1.42 4.10 -5.47
N PRO A 55 -0.23 4.27 -4.87
CA PRO A 55 -0.12 4.97 -3.61
C PRO A 55 -0.60 6.41 -3.82
N LYS A 56 -1.67 6.79 -3.11
CA LYS A 56 -2.27 8.13 -3.18
C LYS A 56 -1.30 9.25 -2.77
N CYS A 57 -0.16 8.92 -2.18
CA CYS A 57 0.85 9.88 -1.78
C CYS A 57 1.78 10.21 -2.96
N ARG A 58 1.34 11.10 -3.86
CA ARG A 58 2.32 12.00 -4.49
C ARG A 58 2.90 12.82 -3.35
N GLY A 59 4.23 12.92 -3.26
CA GLY A 59 4.93 13.65 -2.21
C GLY A 59 4.44 15.09 -2.04
N PRO A 60 5.00 15.86 -1.09
CA PRO A 60 4.64 17.26 -0.96
C PRO A 60 4.69 17.93 -2.34
N PRO A 61 3.70 18.80 -2.66
CA PRO A 61 3.69 19.48 -3.93
C PRO A 61 5.05 20.16 -4.14
N PRO A 62 5.61 20.14 -5.36
CA PRO A 62 6.87 20.81 -5.63
C PRO A 62 6.76 22.27 -5.21
N LEU A 63 7.79 22.77 -4.51
CA LEU A 63 7.83 24.15 -4.00
C LEU A 63 7.77 25.18 -5.13
N LEU A 64 8.18 24.76 -6.33
CA LEU A 64 8.18 25.57 -7.53
C LEU A 64 7.22 24.97 -8.58
N PRO A 65 6.51 25.81 -9.34
CA PRO A 65 5.82 25.35 -10.53
C PRO A 65 6.84 24.85 -11.56
N ARG A 66 6.48 23.82 -12.35
CA ARG A 66 7.38 23.14 -13.31
C ARG A 66 8.19 24.08 -14.22
N TYR A 67 7.63 25.22 -14.61
CA TYR A 67 8.31 26.19 -15.47
C TYR A 67 9.52 26.84 -14.78
N ALA A 68 9.50 26.98 -13.46
CA ALA A 68 10.58 27.59 -12.70
C ALA A 68 11.72 26.61 -12.37
N GLU A 69 11.45 25.30 -12.36
CA GLU A 69 12.50 24.28 -12.23
C GLU A 69 13.31 24.13 -13.53
N ASP A 70 12.66 24.27 -14.69
CA ASP A 70 13.31 24.18 -16.00
C ASP A 70 14.26 25.35 -16.24
N SER A 71 13.89 26.56 -15.78
CA SER A 71 14.74 27.77 -15.86
C SER A 71 15.96 27.77 -14.94
N LEU A 72 16.13 26.78 -14.06
CA LEU A 72 17.31 26.67 -13.19
C LEU A 72 18.40 25.74 -13.78
N ARG A 73 18.10 25.08 -14.91
CA ARG A 73 18.99 24.11 -15.57
C ARG A 73 19.67 24.66 -16.84
N ASP A 74 19.43 25.90 -17.20
CA ASP A 74 20.10 26.66 -18.27
C ASP A 74 21.06 27.70 -17.65
#